data_AF-A0A7R9YKS3-F1
#
_entry.id   AF-A0A7R9YKS3-F1
#
_cell.length_a   1.000
_cell.length_b   1.000
_cell.length_c   1.000
_cell.angle_alpha   90.00
_cell.angle_beta   90.00
_cell.angle_gamma   90.00
#
_symmetry.space_group_name_H-M   'P 1'
#
loop_
_entity.id
_entity.type
_entity.pdbx_description
1 polymer ?
#
loop_
_entity_poly.entity_id
_entity_poly.type
_entity_poly.pdbx_seq_one_letter_code
_entity_poly.pdbx_strand_id
1 'polypeptide(L)'
;NLTGFPFPLGPLFSRATCVRELHRGRVWLFEQEQSLGVGAGATIATNSRMVVVRLASGSLWVLNPLAPTAELVEALRAIGGRVAHVVLGSTQYEHKVFVPPFMRAVAADAPSLWVVPEQ
;
A
#
# COMPACT_ATOMS: atom_id res chain seq x y z
N ASN A 1 -2.56 12.77 -2.03
CA ASN A 1 -1.31 12.46 -2.75
C ASN A 1 -0.20 13.50 -2.61
N LEU A 2 -0.29 14.49 -1.71
CA LEU A 2 0.89 15.30 -1.33
C LEU A 2 1.72 14.48 -0.35
N THR A 3 2.76 13.85 -0.86
CA THR A 3 3.58 12.85 -0.14
C THR A 3 4.89 13.41 0.42
N GLY A 4 5.23 14.67 0.11
CA GLY A 4 6.52 15.27 0.47
C GLY A 4 7.71 14.70 -0.30
N PHE A 5 7.48 13.93 -1.38
CA PHE A 5 8.55 13.37 -2.19
C PHE A 5 9.18 14.44 -3.11
N PRO A 6 10.52 14.54 -3.21
CA PRO A 6 11.20 15.57 -4.00
C PRO A 6 11.03 15.42 -5.52
N PHE A 7 10.40 14.33 -5.99
CA PHE A 7 10.10 14.11 -7.39
C PHE A 7 8.58 13.93 -7.61
N PRO A 8 8.06 14.28 -8.80
CA PRO A 8 6.65 14.06 -9.14
C PRO A 8 6.33 12.56 -9.19
N LEU A 9 5.62 12.05 -8.16
CA LEU A 9 5.05 10.70 -8.16
C LEU A 9 3.71 10.71 -8.90
N GLY A 10 3.75 10.27 -10.14
CA GLY A 10 2.55 9.98 -10.90
C GLY A 10 1.91 8.65 -10.46
N PRO A 11 0.61 8.47 -10.74
CA PRO A 11 -0.35 9.53 -11.08
C PRO A 11 -0.74 10.36 -9.84
N LEU A 12 -0.92 11.67 -10.04
CA LEU A 12 -1.08 12.66 -8.96
C LEU A 12 -2.50 12.71 -8.36
N PHE A 13 -3.54 12.54 -9.18
CA PHE A 13 -4.93 12.75 -8.76
C PHE A 13 -5.72 11.45 -8.56
N SER A 14 -5.38 10.39 -9.30
CA SER A 14 -6.08 9.11 -9.24
C SER A 14 -5.10 7.96 -9.44
N ARG A 15 -5.10 6.98 -8.55
CA ARG A 15 -4.37 5.71 -8.68
C ARG A 15 -5.40 4.59 -8.64
N ALA A 16 -5.55 3.88 -9.76
CA ALA A 16 -6.39 2.69 -9.81
C ALA A 16 -5.74 1.57 -8.99
N THR A 17 -6.57 0.80 -8.29
CA THR A 17 -6.14 -0.30 -7.43
C THR A 17 -6.66 -1.63 -7.98
N CYS A 18 -5.78 -2.44 -8.55
CA CYS A 18 -6.14 -3.79 -8.97
C CYS A 18 -6.02 -4.74 -7.77
N VAL A 19 -7.08 -5.50 -7.49
CA VAL A 19 -7.11 -6.48 -6.40
C VAL A 19 -7.30 -7.88 -6.95
N ARG A 20 -6.44 -8.81 -6.53
CA ARG A 20 -6.52 -10.23 -6.90
C ARG A 20 -6.36 -11.12 -5.70
N GLU A 21 -7.31 -12.02 -5.49
CA GLU A 21 -7.18 -13.09 -4.51
C GLU A 21 -6.30 -14.20 -5.08
N LEU A 22 -5.17 -14.48 -4.42
CA LEU A 22 -4.25 -15.58 -4.80
C LEU A 22 -4.59 -16.88 -4.11
N HIS A 23 -5.04 -16.79 -2.86
CA HIS A 23 -5.47 -17.94 -2.07
C HIS A 23 -6.76 -17.58 -1.35
N ARG A 24 -7.80 -18.36 -1.65
CA ARG A 24 -9.17 -18.07 -1.26
C ARG A 24 -9.29 -17.81 0.24
N GLY A 25 -9.86 -16.65 0.58
CA GLY A 25 -10.11 -16.20 1.95
C GLY A 25 -8.85 -15.87 2.76
N ARG A 26 -7.66 -15.85 2.15
CA ARG A 26 -6.40 -15.80 2.90
C ARG A 26 -5.30 -14.93 2.34
N VAL A 27 -5.11 -14.83 1.02
CA VAL A 27 -4.02 -14.03 0.43
C VAL A 27 -4.55 -13.19 -0.72
N TRP A 28 -4.32 -11.88 -0.65
CA TRP A 28 -4.70 -10.92 -1.68
C TRP A 28 -3.49 -10.09 -2.11
N LEU A 29 -3.44 -9.80 -3.40
CA LEU A 29 -2.53 -8.86 -4.02
C LEU A 29 -3.28 -7.58 -4.33
N PHE A 30 -2.67 -6.46 -4.01
CA PHE A 30 -3.08 -5.13 -4.41
C PHE A 30 -1.97 -4.54 -5.27
N GLU A 31 -2.33 -3.94 -6.40
CA GLU A 31 -1.38 -3.33 -7.33
C GLU A 31 -1.83 -1.93 -7.69
N GLN A 32 -0.88 -0.99 -7.69
CA GLN A 32 -1.08 0.39 -8.15
C GLN A 32 0.07 0.77 -9.06
N GLU A 33 -0.23 1.55 -10.10
CA GLU A 33 0.81 2.17 -10.91
C GLU A 33 1.54 3.24 -10.09
N GLN A 34 2.86 3.22 -10.20
CA GLN A 34 3.79 4.21 -9.71
C GLN A 34 4.60 4.71 -10.91
N SER A 35 4.44 5.98 -11.26
CA SER A 35 5.24 6.62 -12.30
C SER A 35 6.14 7.72 -11.73
N LEU A 36 7.31 7.86 -12.35
CA LEU A 36 8.28 8.92 -12.12
C LEU A 36 8.43 9.70 -13.43
N GLY A 37 8.22 11.01 -13.40
CA GLY A 37 8.41 11.87 -14.57
C GLY A 37 8.00 13.33 -14.37
N VAL A 38 8.75 14.24 -14.98
CA VAL A 38 8.55 15.70 -14.86
C VAL A 38 7.56 16.18 -15.92
N GLY A 39 6.45 16.79 -15.51
CA GLY A 39 5.45 17.33 -16.45
C GLY A 39 4.51 16.27 -17.05
N ALA A 40 4.14 16.43 -18.32
CA ALA A 40 3.13 15.60 -19.00
C ALA A 40 3.63 14.21 -19.48
N GLY A 41 4.87 13.83 -19.17
CA GLY A 41 5.45 12.54 -19.56
C GLY A 41 6.00 11.78 -18.36
N ALA A 42 5.32 10.72 -17.94
CA ALA A 42 5.95 9.68 -17.14
C ALA A 42 7.07 9.06 -17.99
N THR A 43 8.34 9.20 -17.58
CA THR A 43 9.47 8.61 -18.31
C THR A 43 9.72 7.17 -17.85
N ILE A 44 9.26 6.81 -16.65
CA ILE A 44 9.33 5.47 -16.08
C ILE A 44 8.02 5.19 -15.34
N ALA A 45 7.41 4.02 -15.60
CA ALA A 45 6.26 3.52 -14.87
C ALA A 45 6.53 2.08 -14.40
N THR A 46 6.11 1.77 -13.18
CA THR A 46 6.17 0.43 -12.59
C THR A 46 4.93 0.16 -11.76
N ASN A 47 4.58 -1.10 -11.57
CA ASN A 47 3.49 -1.48 -10.68
C ASN A 47 4.07 -1.81 -9.30
N SER A 48 3.69 -0.99 -8.32
CA SER A 48 3.96 -1.27 -6.91
C SER A 48 2.91 -2.25 -6.38
N ARG A 49 3.35 -3.19 -5.54
CA ARG A 49 2.52 -4.26 -5.01
C ARG A 49 2.48 -4.23 -3.49
N MET A 50 1.27 -4.37 -2.94
CA MET A 50 0.99 -4.68 -1.53
C MET A 50 0.41 -6.08 -1.44
N VAL A 51 0.82 -6.84 -0.42
CA VAL A 51 0.27 -8.17 -0.15
C VAL A 51 -0.47 -8.12 1.17
N VAL A 52 -1.68 -8.68 1.19
CA VAL A 52 -2.49 -8.82 2.40
C VAL A 52 -2.66 -10.30 2.68
N VAL A 53 -2.33 -10.71 3.91
CA VAL A 53 -2.45 -12.09 4.38
C VAL A 53 -3.37 -12.14 5.60
N ARG A 54 -4.36 -13.03 5.59
CA ARG A 54 -5.15 -13.34 6.77
C ARG A 54 -4.39 -14.32 7.66
N LEU A 55 -4.16 -13.90 8.90
CA LEU A 55 -3.54 -14.70 9.94
C LEU A 55 -4.53 -15.71 10.55
N ALA A 56 -4.03 -16.70 11.28
CA ALA A 56 -4.87 -17.67 11.99
C ALA A 56 -5.84 -17.02 12.99
N SER A 57 -5.47 -15.87 13.55
CA SER A 57 -6.33 -15.03 14.40
C SER A 57 -7.50 -14.37 13.66
N GLY A 58 -7.56 -14.46 12.33
CA GLY A 58 -8.53 -13.75 11.49
C GLY A 58 -8.15 -12.30 11.16
N SER A 59 -7.14 -11.74 11.83
CA SER A 59 -6.61 -10.40 11.53
C SER A 59 -5.75 -10.39 10.26
N LEU A 60 -5.48 -9.18 9.75
CA LEU A 60 -4.73 -8.99 8.51
C LEU A 60 -3.28 -8.56 8.79
N TRP A 61 -2.37 -9.10 8.00
CA TRP A 61 -0.96 -8.73 7.89
C TRP A 61 -0.72 -8.13 6.52
N VAL A 62 -0.20 -6.90 6.47
CA VAL A 62 -0.01 -6.13 5.24
C VAL A 62 1.48 -5.96 4.98
N LEU A 63 1.95 -6.32 3.79
CA LEU A 63 3.32 -6.14 3.32
C LEU A 63 3.40 -5.05 2.25
N ASN A 64 4.36 -4.13 2.39
CA ASN A 64 4.68 -3.06 1.45
C ASN A 64 3.44 -2.22 1.09
N PRO A 65 2.90 -1.44 2.05
CA PRO A 65 1.65 -0.71 1.83
C PRO A 65 1.73 0.24 0.65
N LEU A 66 0.59 0.39 -0.04
CA LEU A 66 0.41 1.28 -1.19
C LEU A 66 -0.30 2.57 -0.80
N ALA A 67 -0.50 3.48 -1.75
CA ALA A 67 -1.22 4.71 -1.52
C ALA A 67 -2.66 4.38 -1.05
N PRO A 68 -3.11 4.90 0.10
CA PRO A 68 -4.44 4.59 0.64
C PRO A 68 -5.52 5.40 -0.08
N THR A 69 -5.76 5.11 -1.36
CA THR A 69 -6.90 5.64 -2.10
C THR A 69 -8.20 5.11 -1.49
N ALA A 70 -9.32 5.79 -1.76
CA ALA A 70 -10.63 5.32 -1.31
C ALA A 70 -10.91 3.90 -1.79
N GLU A 71 -10.63 3.61 -3.07
CA GLU A 71 -10.74 2.28 -3.68
C GLU A 71 -9.93 1.22 -2.92
N LEU A 72 -8.66 1.50 -2.59
CA LEU A 72 -7.82 0.57 -1.85
C LEU A 72 -8.39 0.30 -0.45
N VAL A 73 -8.80 1.36 0.26
CA VAL A 73 -9.30 1.24 1.64
C VAL A 73 -10.63 0.50 1.67
N GLU A 74 -11.53 0.76 0.71
CA GLU A 74 -12.80 0.04 0.56
C GLU A 74 -12.58 -1.44 0.25
N ALA A 75 -11.68 -1.76 -0.69
CA ALA A 75 -11.34 -3.14 -1.00
C ALA A 75 -10.70 -3.87 0.19
N LEU A 76 -9.83 -3.19 0.95
CA LEU A 76 -9.24 -3.76 2.17
C LEU A 76 -10.32 -4.02 3.25
N ARG A 77 -11.28 -3.11 3.42
CA ARG A 77 -12.41 -3.31 4.34
C ARG A 77 -13.32 -4.45 3.89
N ALA A 78 -13.54 -4.61 2.59
CA ALA A 78 -14.36 -5.69 2.03
C ALA A 78 -13.74 -7.09 2.26
N ILE A 79 -12.42 -7.20 2.35
CA ILE A 79 -11.74 -8.44 2.79
C ILE A 79 -12.17 -8.82 4.21
N GLY A 80 -12.37 -7.83 5.08
CA GLY A 80 -12.80 -8.02 6.47
C GLY A 80 -11.68 -8.52 7.40
N GLY A 81 -11.77 -8.13 8.68
CA GLY A 81 -10.77 -8.38 9.70
C GLY A 81 -9.91 -7.14 9.99
N ARG A 82 -9.48 -7.00 11.25
CA ARG A 82 -8.65 -5.88 11.72
C ARG A 82 -7.25 -5.97 11.10
N VAL A 83 -6.70 -4.88 10.58
CA VAL A 83 -5.27 -4.79 10.22
C VAL A 83 -4.45 -4.79 11.51
N ALA A 84 -3.74 -5.88 11.78
CA ALA A 84 -2.94 -6.02 13.01
C ALA A 84 -1.48 -5.61 12.80
N HIS A 85 -0.96 -5.83 11.59
CA HIS A 85 0.46 -5.62 11.30
C HIS A 85 0.63 -5.01 9.91
N VAL A 86 1.47 -4.00 9.82
CA VAL A 86 1.93 -3.40 8.57
C VAL A 86 3.44 -3.53 8.52
N VAL A 87 3.97 -4.11 7.46
CA VAL A 87 5.40 -4.38 7.28
C VAL A 87 5.91 -3.60 6.09
N LEU A 88 6.94 -2.78 6.31
CA LEU A 88 7.76 -2.21 5.26
C LEU A 88 8.92 -3.17 4.99
N GLY A 89 8.75 -4.03 3.97
CA GLY A 89 9.73 -5.03 3.55
C GLY A 89 10.60 -4.57 2.37
N SER A 90 10.52 -3.31 1.94
CA SER A 90 11.28 -2.76 0.81
C SER A 90 12.08 -1.54 1.24
N THR A 91 13.33 -1.46 0.80
CA THR A 91 14.19 -0.29 0.98
C THR A 91 13.83 0.83 0.00
N GLN A 92 13.04 0.51 -1.03
CA GLN A 92 12.71 1.43 -2.09
C GLN A 92 11.74 2.52 -1.62
N TYR A 93 12.05 3.77 -1.96
CA TYR A 93 11.36 4.93 -1.42
C TYR A 93 9.87 4.95 -1.84
N GLU A 94 9.55 4.49 -3.05
CA GLU A 94 8.19 4.38 -3.57
C GLU A 94 7.24 3.63 -2.64
N HIS A 95 7.75 2.67 -1.88
CA HIS A 95 6.98 1.91 -0.89
C HIS A 95 7.04 2.53 0.51
N LYS A 96 8.06 3.32 0.81
CA LYS A 96 8.21 4.03 2.10
C LYS A 96 7.25 5.22 2.22
N VAL A 97 7.09 5.94 1.12
CA VAL A 97 6.35 7.21 1.13
C VAL A 97 4.88 7.05 1.52
N PHE A 98 4.30 5.89 1.24
CA PHE A 98 2.91 5.60 1.58
C PHE A 98 2.71 4.98 2.95
N VAL A 99 3.78 4.63 3.68
CA VAL A 99 3.64 4.07 5.04
C VAL A 99 2.91 5.05 5.96
N PRO A 100 3.33 6.32 6.15
CA PRO A 100 2.60 7.23 7.04
C PRO A 100 1.13 7.47 6.67
N PRO A 101 0.76 7.78 5.40
CA PRO A 101 -0.65 7.96 5.06
C PRO A 101 -1.44 6.66 5.18
N PHE A 102 -0.87 5.49 4.83
CA PHE A 102 -1.54 4.20 5.00
C PHE A 102 -1.85 3.93 6.46
N MET A 103 -0.87 4.11 7.35
CA MET A 103 -1.06 3.95 8.80
C MET A 103 -2.17 4.84 9.36
N ARG A 104 -2.33 6.07 8.85
CA ARG A 104 -3.46 6.94 9.20
C ARG A 104 -4.80 6.39 8.70
N ALA A 105 -4.84 5.83 7.49
CA ALA A 105 -6.07 5.27 6.92
C ALA A 105 -6.58 4.04 7.68
N VAL A 106 -5.68 3.27 8.29
CA VAL A 106 -6.01 2.10 9.12
C VAL A 106 -5.86 2.37 10.62
N ALA A 107 -5.82 3.63 11.06
CA ALA A 107 -5.52 3.98 12.45
C ALA A 107 -6.53 3.43 13.47
N ALA A 108 -7.80 3.28 13.07
CA ALA A 108 -8.85 2.69 13.92
C ALA A 108 -8.54 1.24 14.33
N ASP A 109 -7.75 0.53 13.52
CA ASP A 109 -7.33 -0.83 13.81
C ASP A 109 -6.12 -0.88 14.75
N ALA A 110 -5.44 0.24 15.02
CA ALA A 110 -4.21 0.32 15.81
C ALA A 110 -3.15 -0.77 15.46
N PRO A 111 -2.70 -0.86 14.19
CA PRO A 111 -1.70 -1.85 13.78
C PRO A 111 -0.30 -1.54 14.32
N SER A 112 0.50 -2.59 14.52
CA SER A 112 1.95 -2.45 14.70
C SER A 112 2.62 -2.22 13.34
N LEU A 113 3.49 -1.22 13.26
CA LEU A 113 4.36 -0.99 12.11
C LEU A 113 5.70 -1.69 12.33
N TRP A 114 6.09 -2.53 11.38
CA TRP A 114 7.37 -3.22 11.35
C TRP A 114 8.21 -2.64 10.21
N VAL A 115 9.42 -2.20 10.55
CA VAL A 115 10.39 -1.68 9.59
C VAL A 115 11.69 -2.45 9.76
N VAL A 116 12.45 -2.60 8.68
CA VAL A 116 13.80 -3.13 8.79
C VAL A 116 14.66 -2.06 9.47
N PRO A 117 15.50 -2.42 10.47
CA PRO A 117 16.45 -1.48 11.05
C PRO A 117 17.30 -0.81 9.96
N GLU A 118 17.61 0.48 10.14
CA GLU A 118 18.51 1.24 9.25
C GLU A 118 17.99 1.43 7.80
N GLN A 119 16.68 1.30 7.59
CA GLN A 119 16.04 1.64 6.31
C GLN A 119 15.90 3.13 6.04
#